data_AF-A0A0P9RKT4-F1
#
_entry.id   AF-A0A0P9RKT4-F1
#
_cell.length_a   1.000
_cell.length_b   1.000
_cell.length_c   1.000
_cell.angle_alpha   90.00
_cell.angle_beta   90.00
_cell.angle_gamma   90.00
#
_symmetry.space_group_name_H-M   'P 1'
#
loop_
_entity.id
_entity.type
_entity.pdbx_description
1 polymer ?
#
loop_
_entity_poly.entity_id
_entity_poly.type
_entity_poly.pdbx_seq_one_letter_code
_entity_poly.pdbx_strand_id
1 'polypeptide(L)'
;MTQRKKNLDLPKDKDVLTWKIKTLARSPKEIMITQLGFTAFYLMASSLFIWVGWVMFSDSPSSLVCVILALGGHLAYFICLLIRQKTIYNYTIKTNCAHLEYYLHYPDFASSFFKGIAIAVILIFIFIAALTGSLLFLIGPAAMACIAALKLLNWENPIHHEQSLPWDEYNFVTVDRKRLMIITHRTDVTLGFEARFQHEVLFNKYLNFLHTVLPSTAEFTEKAWKW
;
A
#
# COMPACT_ATOMS: atom_id res chain seq x y z
N MET A 1 28.18 -10.57 -42.48
CA MET A 1 28.31 -9.50 -41.48
C MET A 1 27.43 -8.34 -41.93
N THR A 2 26.17 -8.30 -41.50
CA THR A 2 25.22 -7.19 -41.76
C THR A 2 24.01 -7.31 -40.82
N GLN A 3 24.24 -7.05 -39.53
CA GLN A 3 23.19 -6.62 -38.61
C GLN A 3 23.26 -5.10 -38.51
N ARG A 4 22.36 -4.36 -39.17
CA ARG A 4 21.96 -3.01 -38.74
C ARG A 4 20.74 -2.53 -39.50
N LYS A 5 19.86 -1.84 -38.78
CA LYS A 5 18.60 -1.20 -39.19
C LYS A 5 17.38 -2.12 -39.29
N LYS A 6 16.90 -2.53 -38.12
CA LYS A 6 15.46 -2.61 -37.87
C LYS A 6 15.12 -2.04 -36.48
N ASN A 7 15.62 -0.83 -36.18
CA ASN A 7 14.93 0.02 -35.23
C ASN A 7 13.71 0.54 -35.99
N LEU A 8 12.61 -0.19 -35.83
CA LEU A 8 11.29 0.23 -36.25
C LEU A 8 11.05 1.58 -35.57
N ASP A 9 10.80 2.64 -36.35
CA ASP A 9 10.30 3.93 -35.87
C ASP A 9 8.91 3.70 -35.24
N LEU A 10 8.89 3.14 -34.04
CA LEU A 10 7.72 3.14 -33.19
C LEU A 10 7.46 4.60 -32.81
N PRO A 11 6.25 5.13 -33.03
CA PRO A 11 5.91 6.46 -32.58
C PRO A 11 6.22 6.55 -31.08
N LYS A 12 7.13 7.46 -30.73
CA LYS A 12 7.45 7.78 -29.34
C LYS A 12 6.15 8.16 -28.65
N ASP A 13 5.95 7.65 -27.44
CA ASP A 13 4.80 7.96 -26.57
C ASP A 13 3.48 7.23 -26.88
N LYS A 14 3.47 6.23 -27.76
CA LYS A 14 2.26 5.41 -27.96
C LYS A 14 2.08 4.40 -26.82
N ASP A 15 0.89 4.36 -26.23
CA ASP A 15 0.51 3.34 -25.26
C ASP A 15 0.47 1.96 -25.94
N VAL A 16 1.22 1.01 -25.38
CA VAL A 16 1.36 -0.36 -25.88
C VAL A 16 0.56 -1.34 -25.02
N LEU A 17 0.69 -1.21 -23.69
CA LEU A 17 0.01 -2.07 -22.73
C LEU A 17 -0.47 -1.22 -21.55
N THR A 18 -1.71 -1.43 -21.14
CA THR A 18 -2.27 -0.83 -19.93
C THR A 18 -2.95 -1.91 -19.10
N TRP A 19 -2.70 -1.90 -17.80
CA TRP A 19 -3.43 -2.79 -16.88
C TRP A 19 -3.43 -2.27 -15.45
N LYS A 20 -4.42 -2.74 -14.70
CA LYS A 20 -4.60 -2.44 -13.28
C LYS A 20 -4.50 -3.71 -12.47
N ILE A 21 -3.87 -3.67 -11.30
CA ILE A 21 -3.81 -4.81 -10.36
C ILE A 21 -3.94 -4.32 -8.92
N LYS A 22 -4.67 -5.09 -8.10
CA LYS A 22 -4.81 -4.86 -6.66
C LYS A 22 -4.08 -5.96 -5.91
N THR A 23 -2.96 -5.64 -5.27
CA THR A 23 -2.12 -6.63 -4.59
C THR A 23 -1.44 -6.03 -3.35
N LEU A 24 -0.86 -6.86 -2.51
CA LEU A 24 -0.08 -6.40 -1.36
C LEU A 24 1.27 -5.89 -1.84
N ALA A 25 1.70 -4.73 -1.34
CA ALA A 25 2.95 -4.13 -1.76
C ALA A 25 4.17 -4.97 -1.36
N ARG A 26 4.11 -5.62 -0.18
CA ARG A 26 5.20 -6.36 0.45
C ARG A 26 5.18 -7.87 0.16
N SER A 27 6.30 -8.52 0.45
CA SER A 27 6.44 -9.96 0.34
C SER A 27 5.56 -10.73 1.35
N PRO A 28 5.05 -11.93 1.01
CA PRO A 28 4.31 -12.76 1.96
C PRO A 28 5.10 -13.08 3.24
N LYS A 29 6.43 -13.17 3.13
CA LYS A 29 7.32 -13.44 4.26
C LYS A 29 7.40 -12.24 5.21
N GLU A 30 7.60 -11.03 4.70
CA GLU A 30 7.56 -9.82 5.52
C GLU A 30 6.20 -9.63 6.17
N ILE A 31 5.11 -9.80 5.41
CA ILE A 31 3.75 -9.71 5.95
C ILE A 31 3.57 -10.68 7.11
N MET A 32 4.02 -11.93 6.97
CA MET A 32 3.94 -12.93 8.02
C MET A 32 4.77 -12.54 9.25
N ILE A 33 6.01 -12.09 9.06
CA ILE A 33 6.89 -11.65 10.17
C ILE A 33 6.29 -10.45 10.89
N THR A 34 5.86 -9.42 10.16
CA THR A 34 5.23 -8.22 10.72
C THR A 34 3.94 -8.58 11.46
N GLN A 35 3.10 -9.44 10.89
CA GLN A 35 1.85 -9.88 11.52
C GLN A 35 2.13 -10.66 12.81
N LEU A 36 3.08 -11.59 12.82
CA LEU A 36 3.45 -12.36 14.01
C LEU A 36 4.03 -11.46 15.10
N GLY A 37 4.99 -10.59 14.75
CA GLY A 37 5.61 -9.67 15.71
C GLY A 37 4.59 -8.71 16.32
N PHE A 38 3.73 -8.11 15.49
CA PHE A 38 2.68 -7.21 15.96
C PHE A 38 1.66 -7.94 16.84
N THR A 39 1.24 -9.14 16.44
CA THR A 39 0.29 -9.95 17.23
C THR A 39 0.89 -10.32 18.58
N ALA A 40 2.15 -10.75 18.63
CA ALA A 40 2.83 -11.09 19.87
C ALA A 40 2.93 -9.88 20.82
N PHE A 41 3.35 -8.72 20.30
CA PHE A 41 3.40 -7.48 21.06
C PHE A 41 2.02 -7.07 21.59
N TYR A 42 1.00 -7.16 20.73
CA TYR A 42 -0.37 -6.80 21.09
C TYR A 42 -0.94 -7.71 22.18
N LEU A 43 -0.71 -9.02 22.09
CA LEU A 43 -1.13 -9.98 23.11
C LEU A 43 -0.41 -9.76 24.44
N MET A 44 0.89 -9.45 24.42
CA MET A 44 1.65 -9.13 25.63
C MET A 44 1.11 -7.88 26.32
N ALA A 45 0.91 -6.79 25.57
CA ALA A 45 0.34 -5.55 26.09
C ALA A 45 -1.08 -5.75 26.64
N SER A 46 -1.91 -6.52 25.91
CA SER A 46 -3.28 -6.86 26.32
C SER A 46 -3.30 -7.69 27.62
N SER A 47 -2.38 -8.65 27.75
CA SER A 47 -2.26 -9.49 28.95
C SER A 47 -1.85 -8.66 30.16
N LEU A 48 -0.90 -7.73 29.99
CA LEU A 48 -0.51 -6.78 31.05
C LEU A 48 -1.67 -5.88 31.45
N PHE A 49 -2.45 -5.38 30.49
CA PHE A 49 -3.63 -4.56 30.76
C PHE A 49 -4.68 -5.32 31.58
N ILE A 50 -4.98 -6.56 31.21
CA ILE A 50 -5.92 -7.42 31.95
C ILE A 50 -5.39 -7.74 33.34
N TRP A 51 -4.08 -8.03 33.47
CA TRP A 51 -3.45 -8.32 34.75
C TRP A 51 -3.50 -7.13 35.72
N VAL A 52 -3.21 -5.91 35.24
CA VAL A 52 -3.34 -4.68 36.05
C VAL A 52 -4.80 -4.45 36.49
N GLY A 53 -5.76 -4.75 35.60
CA GLY A 53 -7.18 -4.64 35.89
C GLY A 53 -7.79 -5.83 36.65
N TRP A 54 -6.99 -6.79 37.12
CA TRP A 54 -7.47 -8.07 37.63
C TRP A 54 -8.56 -7.97 38.70
N VAL A 55 -8.43 -7.04 39.66
CA VAL A 55 -9.42 -6.84 40.73
C VAL A 55 -10.77 -6.42 40.13
N MET A 56 -10.77 -5.40 39.28
CA MET A 56 -11.98 -4.91 38.60
C MET A 56 -12.64 -5.99 37.73
N PHE A 57 -11.84 -6.79 37.01
CA PHE A 57 -12.34 -7.85 36.14
C PHE A 57 -12.82 -9.09 36.90
N SER A 58 -12.27 -9.34 38.09
CA SER A 58 -12.75 -10.40 38.98
C SER A 58 -14.14 -10.08 39.52
N ASP A 59 -14.39 -8.81 39.85
CA ASP A 59 -15.68 -8.35 40.36
C ASP A 59 -16.75 -8.28 39.25
N SER A 60 -16.34 -8.08 37.99
CA SER A 60 -17.23 -8.04 36.84
C SER A 60 -16.72 -8.86 35.65
N PRO A 61 -17.01 -10.18 35.62
CA PRO A 61 -16.63 -11.06 34.51
C PRO A 61 -17.21 -10.63 33.16
N SER A 62 -18.40 -10.01 33.15
CA SER A 62 -19.02 -9.49 31.93
C SER A 62 -18.20 -8.36 31.29
N SER A 63 -17.61 -7.48 32.11
CA SER A 63 -16.69 -6.43 31.66
C SER A 63 -15.44 -7.02 31.02
N LEU A 64 -14.88 -8.08 31.60
CA LEU A 64 -13.73 -8.79 31.06
C LEU A 64 -14.02 -9.36 29.66
N VAL A 65 -15.18 -10.00 29.46
CA VAL A 65 -15.59 -10.51 28.14
C VAL A 65 -15.69 -9.38 27.13
N CYS A 66 -16.31 -8.26 27.48
CA CYS A 66 -16.42 -7.09 26.61
C CYS A 66 -15.05 -6.55 26.19
N VAL A 67 -14.11 -6.44 27.15
CA VAL A 67 -12.74 -5.98 26.88
C VAL A 67 -12.00 -6.95 25.95
N ILE A 68 -12.11 -8.26 26.17
CA ILE A 68 -11.46 -9.26 25.30
C ILE A 68 -11.98 -9.15 23.87
N LEU A 69 -13.30 -9.00 23.69
CA LEU A 69 -13.90 -8.81 22.37
C LEU A 69 -13.43 -7.52 21.70
N ALA A 70 -13.36 -6.41 22.46
CA ALA A 70 -12.86 -5.13 21.96
C ALA A 70 -11.38 -5.22 21.51
N LEU A 71 -10.53 -5.85 22.32
CA LEU A 71 -9.11 -6.07 22.00
C LEU A 71 -8.96 -6.99 20.77
N GLY A 72 -9.76 -8.05 20.68
CA GLY A 72 -9.79 -8.93 19.51
C GLY A 72 -10.19 -8.19 18.23
N GLY A 73 -11.24 -7.36 18.29
CA GLY A 73 -11.67 -6.51 17.17
C GLY A 73 -10.59 -5.51 16.75
N HIS A 74 -9.90 -4.90 17.71
CA HIS A 74 -8.83 -3.94 17.46
C HIS A 74 -7.58 -4.59 16.85
N LEU A 75 -7.24 -5.81 17.28
CA LEU A 75 -6.18 -6.60 16.63
C LEU A 75 -6.55 -6.93 15.18
N ALA A 76 -7.78 -7.40 14.94
CA ALA A 76 -8.27 -7.69 13.59
C ALA A 76 -8.23 -6.44 12.69
N TYR A 77 -8.64 -5.29 13.24
CA TYR A 77 -8.56 -4.00 12.56
C TYR A 77 -7.14 -3.70 12.08
N PHE A 78 -6.13 -3.80 12.96
CA PHE A 78 -4.74 -3.53 12.59
C PHE A 78 -4.19 -4.52 11.57
N ILE A 79 -4.49 -5.81 11.71
CA ILE A 79 -4.02 -6.82 10.75
C ILE A 79 -4.61 -6.55 9.37
N CYS A 80 -5.91 -6.29 9.28
CA CYS A 80 -6.60 -6.10 8.00
C CYS A 80 -6.24 -4.76 7.33
N LEU A 81 -6.22 -3.66 8.09
CA LEU A 81 -6.12 -2.32 7.52
C LEU A 81 -4.73 -1.73 7.50
N LEU A 82 -3.81 -2.17 8.38
CA LEU A 82 -2.42 -1.70 8.35
C LEU A 82 -1.51 -2.72 7.68
N ILE A 83 -1.55 -3.98 8.13
CA ILE A 83 -0.56 -4.98 7.69
C ILE A 83 -0.93 -5.56 6.33
N ARG A 84 -2.22 -5.84 6.10
CA ARG A 84 -2.75 -6.43 4.87
C ARG A 84 -3.40 -5.38 3.96
N GLN A 85 -3.02 -4.12 4.10
CA GLN A 85 -3.48 -3.06 3.22
C GLN A 85 -3.02 -3.34 1.79
N LYS A 86 -3.99 -3.46 0.88
CA LYS A 86 -3.70 -3.69 -0.54
C LYS A 86 -3.40 -2.36 -1.21
N THR A 87 -2.50 -2.39 -2.18
CA THR A 87 -2.19 -1.28 -3.07
C THR A 87 -2.76 -1.59 -4.44
N ILE A 88 -3.30 -0.57 -5.09
CA ILE A 88 -3.73 -0.62 -6.47
C ILE A 88 -2.61 -0.02 -7.31
N TYR A 89 -2.17 -0.77 -8.31
CA TYR A 89 -1.17 -0.36 -9.30
C TYR A 89 -1.85 -0.23 -10.66
N ASN A 90 -1.62 0.87 -11.34
CA ASN A 90 -2.06 1.16 -12.69
C ASN A 90 -0.82 1.37 -13.57
N TYR A 91 -0.59 0.42 -14.46
CA TYR A 91 0.57 0.40 -15.34
C TYR A 91 0.19 0.89 -16.73
N THR A 92 0.98 1.83 -17.25
CA THR A 92 0.89 2.33 -18.62
C THR A 92 2.26 2.20 -19.27
N ILE A 93 2.40 1.21 -20.14
CA ILE A 93 3.64 0.90 -20.85
C ILE A 93 3.62 1.58 -22.20
N LYS A 94 4.63 2.40 -22.45
CA LYS A 94 4.85 3.11 -23.70
C LYS A 94 6.05 2.54 -24.44
N THR A 95 6.21 2.96 -25.68
CA THR A 95 7.30 2.52 -26.57
C THR A 95 8.69 2.90 -26.07
N ASN A 96 8.81 3.95 -25.25
CA ASN A 96 10.06 4.51 -24.73
C ASN A 96 10.28 4.27 -23.23
N CYS A 97 9.22 4.27 -22.42
CA CYS A 97 9.27 4.09 -20.97
C CYS A 97 7.96 3.48 -20.44
N ALA A 98 7.89 3.28 -19.12
CA ALA A 98 6.67 2.92 -18.40
C ALA A 98 6.29 3.99 -17.39
N HIS A 99 4.98 4.15 -17.20
CA HIS A 99 4.40 4.93 -16.13
C HIS A 99 3.65 3.99 -15.18
N LEU A 100 3.78 4.25 -13.91
CA LEU A 100 3.09 3.55 -12.85
C LEU A 100 2.41 4.57 -11.94
N GLU A 101 1.11 4.44 -11.78
CA GLU A 101 0.36 5.13 -10.74
C GLU A 101 -0.02 4.11 -9.68
N TYR A 102 0.23 4.42 -8.42
CA TYR A 102 -0.20 3.54 -7.33
C TYR A 102 -0.75 4.30 -6.14
N TYR A 103 -1.73 3.68 -5.48
CA TYR A 103 -2.41 4.24 -4.33
C TYR A 103 -2.93 3.12 -3.44
N LEU A 104 -3.07 3.40 -2.15
CA LEU A 104 -3.60 2.43 -1.19
C LEU A 104 -5.08 2.18 -1.47
N HIS A 105 -5.53 0.94 -1.39
CA HIS A 105 -6.93 0.62 -1.56
C HIS A 105 -7.71 1.01 -0.30
N TYR A 106 -8.64 1.93 -0.48
CA TYR A 106 -9.70 2.22 0.48
C TYR A 106 -11.05 1.81 -0.10
N PRO A 107 -12.02 1.39 0.74
CA PRO A 107 -13.42 1.25 0.34
C PRO A 107 -13.99 2.55 -0.21
N ASP A 108 -14.97 2.47 -1.11
CA ASP A 108 -15.56 3.66 -1.75
C ASP A 108 -16.20 4.63 -0.74
N PHE A 109 -16.67 4.12 0.40
CA PHE A 109 -17.26 4.94 1.48
C PHE A 109 -16.21 5.59 2.40
N ALA A 110 -14.92 5.25 2.30
CA ALA A 110 -13.92 5.66 3.28
C ALA A 110 -13.77 7.18 3.38
N SER A 111 -13.78 7.89 2.25
CA SER A 111 -13.72 9.36 2.24
C SER A 111 -14.93 9.96 2.97
N SER A 112 -16.14 9.49 2.67
CA SER A 112 -17.36 9.94 3.35
C SER A 112 -17.36 9.62 4.84
N PHE A 113 -16.85 8.45 5.23
CA PHE A 113 -16.74 8.04 6.63
C PHE A 113 -15.76 8.93 7.41
N PHE A 114 -14.58 9.20 6.85
CA PHE A 114 -13.59 10.10 7.44
C PHE A 114 -14.11 11.53 7.58
N LYS A 115 -14.78 12.05 6.54
CA LYS A 115 -15.46 13.35 6.60
C LYS A 115 -16.56 13.37 7.67
N GLY A 116 -17.35 12.30 7.77
CA GLY A 116 -18.38 12.15 8.81
C GLY A 116 -17.80 12.20 10.22
N ILE A 117 -16.72 11.46 10.49
CA ILE A 117 -16.01 11.51 11.78
C ILE A 117 -15.50 12.91 12.07
N ALA A 118 -14.87 13.57 11.09
CA ALA A 118 -14.35 14.93 11.25
C ALA A 118 -15.45 15.91 11.67
N ILE A 119 -16.60 15.87 10.99
CA ILE A 119 -17.76 16.70 11.30
C ILE A 119 -18.29 16.39 12.71
N ALA A 120 -18.44 15.11 13.06
CA ALA A 120 -18.92 14.70 14.38
C ALA A 120 -18.00 15.21 15.51
N VAL A 121 -16.68 15.09 15.36
CA VAL A 121 -15.71 15.59 16.34
C VAL A 121 -15.80 17.11 16.49
N ILE A 122 -15.91 17.85 15.39
CA ILE A 122 -16.08 19.31 15.42
C ILE A 122 -17.37 19.69 16.15
N LEU A 123 -18.49 19.01 15.85
CA LEU A 123 -19.78 19.25 16.50
C LEU A 123 -19.74 18.93 18.00
N ILE A 124 -19.05 17.86 18.41
CA ILE A 124 -18.86 17.51 19.83
C ILE A 124 -18.12 18.64 20.55
N PHE A 125 -17.04 19.18 19.98
CA PHE A 125 -16.33 20.28 20.61
C PHE A 125 -17.15 21.57 20.65
N ILE A 126 -17.89 21.91 19.59
CA ILE A 126 -18.81 23.06 19.62
C ILE A 126 -19.86 22.88 20.72
N PHE A 127 -20.41 21.67 20.87
CA PHE A 127 -21.38 21.35 21.91
C PHE A 127 -20.78 21.49 23.32
N ILE A 128 -19.58 20.96 23.55
CA ILE A 128 -18.86 21.11 24.83
C ILE A 128 -18.56 22.59 25.12
N ALA A 129 -18.15 23.36 24.12
CA ALA A 129 -17.92 24.80 24.26
C ALA A 129 -19.19 25.54 24.69
N ALA A 130 -20.34 25.19 24.09
CA ALA A 130 -21.63 25.76 24.45
C ALA A 130 -22.06 25.40 25.88
N LEU A 131 -21.85 24.15 26.30
CA LEU A 131 -22.18 23.70 27.66
C LEU A 131 -21.29 24.34 28.73
N THR A 132 -20.00 24.51 28.44
CA THR A 132 -19.02 25.05 29.39
C THR A 132 -18.91 26.57 29.36
N GLY A 133 -19.44 27.23 28.32
CA GLY A 133 -19.33 28.66 28.09
C GLY A 133 -17.89 29.12 27.81
N SER A 134 -16.99 28.21 27.45
CA SER A 134 -15.56 28.49 27.33
C SER A 134 -14.92 27.73 26.18
N LEU A 135 -14.03 28.41 25.46
CA LEU A 135 -13.18 27.81 24.43
C LEU A 135 -11.82 27.37 24.99
N LEU A 136 -11.55 27.58 26.28
CA LEU A 136 -10.23 27.25 26.88
C LEU A 136 -9.91 25.75 26.80
N PHE A 137 -10.91 24.87 26.82
CA PHE A 137 -10.69 23.43 26.69
C PHE A 137 -10.13 23.04 25.31
N LEU A 138 -10.25 23.90 24.30
CA LEU A 138 -9.64 23.68 22.98
C LEU A 138 -8.12 23.78 23.02
N ILE A 139 -7.51 24.32 24.08
CA ILE A 139 -6.05 24.37 24.20
C ILE A 139 -5.53 22.96 24.52
N GLY A 140 -4.49 22.52 23.79
CA GLY A 140 -3.85 21.22 24.02
C GLY A 140 -4.49 20.07 23.23
N PRO A 141 -4.87 18.93 23.84
CA PRO A 141 -5.36 17.76 23.13
C PRO A 141 -6.55 18.02 22.20
N ALA A 142 -7.47 18.91 22.60
CA ALA A 142 -8.62 19.27 21.79
C ALA A 142 -8.22 20.07 20.53
N ALA A 143 -7.25 20.99 20.59
CA ALA A 143 -6.70 21.65 19.41
C ALA A 143 -6.08 20.65 18.44
N MET A 144 -5.32 19.67 18.96
CA MET A 144 -4.75 18.62 18.12
C MET A 144 -5.85 17.80 17.42
N ALA A 145 -6.93 17.48 18.14
CA ALA A 145 -8.08 16.79 17.57
C ALA A 145 -8.81 17.63 16.51
N CYS A 146 -8.98 18.95 16.70
CA CYS A 146 -9.52 19.85 15.69
C CYS A 146 -8.65 19.90 14.43
N ILE A 147 -7.33 20.05 14.57
CA ILE A 147 -6.39 20.05 13.43
C ILE A 147 -6.47 18.71 12.68
N ALA A 148 -6.53 17.59 13.41
CA ALA A 148 -6.70 16.27 12.81
C ALA A 148 -8.04 16.15 12.08
N ALA A 149 -9.14 16.64 12.66
CA ALA A 149 -10.45 16.65 12.01
C ALA A 149 -10.45 17.48 10.72
N LEU A 150 -9.83 18.66 10.72
CA LEU A 150 -9.70 19.49 9.51
C LEU A 150 -8.89 18.78 8.41
N LYS A 151 -7.79 18.11 8.76
CA LYS A 151 -7.03 17.28 7.82
C LYS A 151 -7.88 16.12 7.28
N LEU A 152 -8.67 15.49 8.15
CA LEU A 152 -9.53 14.37 7.81
C LEU A 152 -10.71 14.80 6.92
N LEU A 153 -11.20 16.03 7.07
CA LEU A 153 -12.25 16.61 6.24
C LEU A 153 -11.80 16.81 4.79
N ASN A 154 -10.53 17.19 4.61
CA ASN A 154 -9.89 17.34 3.30
C ASN A 154 -9.18 16.06 2.85
N TRP A 155 -9.46 14.92 3.48
CA TRP A 155 -8.76 13.69 3.16
C TRP A 155 -9.16 13.17 1.78
N GLU A 156 -8.13 12.94 0.97
CA GLU A 156 -8.18 12.23 -0.29
C GLU A 156 -7.06 11.20 -0.31
N ASN A 157 -7.24 10.17 -1.13
CA ASN A 157 -6.27 9.09 -1.22
C ASN A 157 -5.08 9.55 -2.09
N PRO A 158 -3.85 9.65 -1.53
CA PRO A 158 -2.71 10.11 -2.30
C PRO A 158 -2.38 9.12 -3.43
N ILE A 159 -2.20 9.66 -4.64
CA ILE A 159 -1.77 8.91 -5.81
C ILE A 159 -0.29 9.19 -6.04
N HIS A 160 0.51 8.14 -5.96
CA HIS A 160 1.93 8.19 -6.27
C HIS A 160 2.15 7.90 -7.75
N HIS A 161 3.06 8.64 -8.36
CA HIS A 161 3.40 8.52 -9.77
C HIS A 161 4.88 8.18 -9.87
N GLU A 162 5.18 7.09 -10.56
CA GLU A 162 6.52 6.63 -10.88
C GLU A 162 6.67 6.53 -12.39
N GLN A 163 7.81 6.98 -12.90
CA GLN A 163 8.16 6.87 -14.30
C GLN A 163 9.46 6.08 -14.40
N SER A 164 9.46 5.03 -15.23
CA SER A 164 10.66 4.27 -15.54
C SER A 164 11.61 5.12 -16.36
N LEU A 165 12.88 4.74 -16.31
CA LEU A 165 13.86 5.24 -17.25
C LEU A 165 13.56 4.72 -18.66
N PRO A 166 14.18 5.31 -19.69
CA PRO A 166 14.16 4.78 -21.04
C PRO A 166 14.58 3.29 -21.08
N TRP A 167 13.94 2.51 -21.96
CA TRP A 167 14.16 1.05 -22.04
C TRP A 167 15.61 0.67 -22.32
N ASP A 168 16.37 1.51 -23.03
CA ASP A 168 17.78 1.32 -23.36
C ASP A 168 18.72 1.39 -22.15
N GLU A 169 18.25 1.86 -20.99
CA GLU A 169 19.05 1.92 -19.76
C GLU A 169 19.00 0.66 -18.90
N TYR A 170 18.10 -0.28 -19.22
CA TYR A 170 17.93 -1.53 -18.48
C TYR A 170 18.76 -2.65 -19.11
N ASN A 171 19.54 -3.35 -18.26
CA ASN A 171 20.48 -4.38 -18.71
C ASN A 171 20.13 -5.78 -18.19
N PHE A 172 19.34 -5.90 -17.12
CA PHE A 172 18.97 -7.19 -16.59
C PHE A 172 17.46 -7.25 -16.35
N VAL A 173 16.88 -8.41 -16.58
CA VAL A 173 15.47 -8.67 -16.32
C VAL A 173 15.34 -9.89 -15.45
N THR A 174 14.78 -9.70 -14.25
CA THR A 174 14.38 -10.81 -13.40
C THR A 174 12.95 -11.20 -13.70
N VAL A 175 12.74 -12.47 -14.06
CA VAL A 175 11.45 -13.05 -14.39
C VAL A 175 11.03 -13.97 -13.25
N ASP A 176 10.02 -13.58 -12.47
CA ASP A 176 9.41 -14.41 -11.41
C ASP A 176 8.04 -14.90 -11.87
N ARG A 177 8.01 -16.07 -12.51
CA ARG A 177 6.76 -16.69 -12.97
C ARG A 177 5.85 -17.11 -11.81
N LYS A 178 6.41 -17.53 -10.68
CA LYS A 178 5.63 -18.01 -9.53
C LYS A 178 4.75 -16.91 -8.94
N ARG A 179 5.25 -15.66 -8.96
CA ARG A 179 4.52 -14.49 -8.44
C ARG A 179 3.92 -13.63 -9.54
N LEU A 180 4.12 -13.99 -10.81
CA LEU A 180 3.76 -13.19 -11.97
C LEU A 180 4.30 -11.75 -11.83
N MET A 181 5.62 -11.65 -11.66
CA MET A 181 6.34 -10.37 -11.57
C MET A 181 7.52 -10.34 -12.53
N ILE A 182 7.77 -9.18 -13.13
CA ILE A 182 8.94 -8.93 -13.96
C ILE A 182 9.58 -7.64 -13.44
N ILE A 183 10.88 -7.70 -13.16
CA ILE A 183 11.64 -6.56 -12.66
C ILE A 183 12.75 -6.26 -13.68
N THR A 184 12.76 -5.03 -14.20
CA THR A 184 13.82 -4.55 -15.08
C THR A 184 14.83 -3.77 -14.27
N HIS A 185 16.09 -4.21 -14.25
CA HIS A 185 17.18 -3.64 -13.46
C HIS A 185 18.20 -2.90 -14.33
N ARG A 186 18.86 -1.92 -13.72
CA ARG A 186 20.03 -1.25 -14.30
C ARG A 186 21.30 -2.05 -13.98
N THR A 187 22.42 -1.37 -13.77
CA THR A 187 23.69 -1.99 -13.34
C THR A 187 23.61 -2.59 -11.94
N ASP A 188 22.76 -2.04 -11.07
CA ASP A 188 22.48 -2.58 -9.74
C ASP A 188 21.12 -3.29 -9.74
N VAL A 189 21.06 -4.50 -9.18
CA VAL A 189 19.86 -5.32 -9.06
C VAL A 189 18.82 -4.67 -8.13
N THR A 190 19.24 -3.77 -7.25
CA THR A 190 18.33 -3.07 -6.32
C THR A 190 17.56 -1.91 -6.96
N LEU A 191 17.98 -1.43 -8.13
CA LEU A 191 17.36 -0.30 -8.83
C LEU A 191 16.66 -0.79 -10.09
N GLY A 192 15.33 -0.75 -10.08
CA GLY A 192 14.55 -1.25 -11.21
C GLY A 192 13.10 -0.81 -11.22
N PHE A 193 12.40 -1.19 -12.29
CA PHE A 193 10.96 -1.01 -12.43
C PHE A 193 10.25 -2.35 -12.20
N GLU A 194 9.32 -2.37 -11.25
CA GLU A 194 8.58 -3.58 -10.86
C GLU A 194 7.21 -3.65 -11.54
N ALA A 195 7.05 -4.60 -12.46
CA ALA A 195 5.77 -4.89 -13.09
C ALA A 195 5.12 -6.14 -12.46
N ARG A 196 3.87 -5.99 -12.01
CA ARG A 196 3.07 -7.07 -11.37
C ARG A 196 1.87 -7.42 -12.23
N PHE A 197 1.57 -8.70 -12.39
CA PHE A 197 0.56 -9.18 -13.34
C PHE A 197 -0.51 -10.04 -12.68
N GLN A 198 -1.74 -9.98 -13.21
CA GLN A 198 -2.86 -10.79 -12.72
C GLN A 198 -2.85 -12.21 -13.29
N HIS A 199 -2.50 -12.34 -14.57
CA HIS A 199 -2.62 -13.57 -15.34
C HIS A 199 -1.43 -13.75 -16.28
N GLU A 200 -1.14 -15.01 -16.62
CA GLU A 200 0.03 -15.39 -17.41
C GLU A 200 0.02 -14.84 -18.85
N VAL A 201 -1.16 -14.64 -19.44
CA VAL A 201 -1.29 -14.09 -20.80
C VAL A 201 -0.70 -12.67 -20.89
N LEU A 202 -1.05 -11.81 -19.93
CA LEU A 202 -0.53 -10.43 -19.88
C LEU A 202 0.97 -10.41 -19.54
N PHE A 203 1.39 -11.28 -18.62
CA PHE A 203 2.79 -11.48 -18.26
C PHE A 203 3.64 -11.82 -19.48
N ASN A 204 3.24 -12.83 -20.26
CA ASN A 204 3.95 -13.25 -21.46
C ASN A 204 3.92 -12.17 -22.56
N LYS A 205 2.81 -11.42 -22.69
CA LYS A 205 2.71 -10.29 -23.62
C LYS A 205 3.72 -9.18 -23.28
N TYR A 206 3.86 -8.85 -21.99
CA TYR A 206 4.84 -7.87 -21.54
C TYR A 206 6.28 -8.39 -21.66
N LEU A 207 6.54 -9.66 -21.34
CA LEU A 207 7.86 -10.27 -21.50
C LEU A 207 8.31 -10.25 -22.97
N ASN A 208 7.42 -10.60 -23.90
CA ASN A 208 7.67 -10.52 -25.33
C ASN A 208 7.93 -9.08 -25.78
N PHE A 209 7.20 -8.12 -25.23
CA PHE A 209 7.46 -6.70 -25.48
C PHE A 209 8.87 -6.30 -25.02
N LEU A 210 9.29 -6.69 -23.81
CA LEU A 210 10.65 -6.41 -23.33
C LEU A 210 11.75 -6.99 -24.22
N HIS A 211 11.56 -8.20 -24.76
CA HIS A 211 12.50 -8.78 -25.73
C HIS A 211 12.65 -7.94 -27.02
N THR A 212 11.67 -7.09 -27.35
CA THR A 212 11.71 -6.22 -28.54
C THR A 212 12.31 -4.84 -28.30
N VAL A 213 12.20 -4.32 -27.07
CA VAL A 213 12.59 -2.93 -26.76
C VAL A 213 13.88 -2.80 -25.96
N LEU A 214 14.27 -3.85 -25.22
CA LEU A 214 15.51 -3.83 -24.45
C LEU A 214 16.74 -4.01 -25.35
N PRO A 215 17.92 -3.54 -24.91
CA PRO A 215 19.17 -3.81 -25.60
C PRO A 215 19.38 -5.30 -25.84
N SER A 216 20.00 -5.67 -26.97
CA SER A 216 20.32 -7.08 -27.27
C SER A 216 21.31 -7.72 -26.28
N THR A 217 22.01 -6.89 -25.49
CA THR A 217 22.90 -7.30 -24.40
C THR A 217 22.16 -7.58 -23.10
N ALA A 218 20.84 -7.32 -23.04
CA ALA A 218 20.08 -7.49 -21.82
C ALA A 218 19.93 -8.97 -21.45
N GLU A 219 20.25 -9.31 -20.20
CA GLU A 219 20.18 -10.69 -19.70
C GLU A 219 18.83 -10.94 -19.02
N PHE A 220 18.15 -12.01 -19.42
CA PHE A 220 16.90 -12.46 -18.84
C PHE A 220 17.17 -13.65 -17.91
N THR A 221 16.90 -13.48 -16.62
CA THR A 221 17.11 -14.53 -15.61
C THR A 221 15.78 -14.92 -14.98
N GLU A 222 15.46 -16.20 -15.02
CA GLU A 222 14.30 -16.75 -14.33
C GLU A 222 14.68 -17.11 -12.89
N LYS A 223 14.20 -16.33 -11.93
CA LYS A 223 14.44 -16.55 -10.50
C LYS A 223 13.31 -15.97 -9.67
N ALA A 224 13.08 -16.55 -8.50
CA ALA A 224 12.19 -15.95 -7.52
C ALA A 224 12.76 -14.61 -7.05
N TRP A 225 11.97 -13.55 -7.13
CA TRP A 225 12.39 -12.23 -6.69
C TRP A 225 12.49 -12.21 -5.15
N LYS A 226 13.69 -11.94 -4.65
CA LYS A 226 13.94 -11.70 -3.23
C LYS A 226 13.79 -10.20 -3.01
N TRP A 227 12.77 -9.85 -2.25
CA TRP A 227 12.52 -8.51 -1.75
C TRP A 227 13.70 -8.01 -0.92
#